data_AF-A0A8D8CWR8-F1
#
_entry.id   AF-A0A8D8CWR8-F1
#
_cell.length_a   1.000
_cell.length_b   1.000
_cell.length_c   1.000
_cell.angle_alpha   90.00
_cell.angle_beta   90.00
_cell.angle_gamma   90.00
#
_symmetry.space_group_name_H-M   'P 1'
#
loop_
_entity.id
_entity.type
_entity.pdbx_description
1 polymer ?
#
loop_
_entity_poly.entity_id
_entity_poly.type
_entity_poly.pdbx_seq_one_letter_code
_entity_poly.pdbx_strand_id
1 'polypeptide(L)'
;MDSKKCFKIIFDLAEAKPEDLNLSRLQSILNLTADDPNFSSGDVLWTLSQHYLHIMQQFLTTCLVQKRPASNDSDAPAEDILNPREQIQFFTAVDRIRQFTVSLYLPKELRGLTRCDLKLMVQLEPEEGMRRLRYCLGAFRRLFEFGAVAVEKRLEYCVLEYIAGTFGLYLMEGGFGGLRDDELFKGFELFSLEAIFKNLLIIKGSPNVSLELAKQIHLELLRQTGLPGGFPVLCRTLLTNVPSDETPTWKKSEVIAKIVASKGHTKTFYRQVLKDCFTFYETSLLSGEQDNLTYVGTCIECLRQMYQLPPGYEELRRTIREYFVARFDVLAQPKELLSGSIVVERPELVIGLYLNYMAFSGSSCSSLNSSILVPYLQMFLKLYSLLPMGELDEKSYLQTLVVFCLANREKAELESVLRSLLVGVEGDEAMKKFHPRIYLKNLEGEEKYSLQVRPGSDDDSEEDSLGTVLVEILKASNRNLLIYDVFVVLLKLFDEITSKSSANLLLDAEEQDASNRKLFFKKYVLIQALTDLISHRHFHAQLYENPAEILSFIKSTLERALEGKAQTKDLLEVMLSIFQEYLRRLQTRDDVQQIVKLLQRYKSSKFCTAQLRS
;
A
#
# COMPACT_ATOMS: atom_id res chain seq x y z
N MET A 1 -7.52 31.84 46.84
CA MET A 1 -8.31 30.79 47.53
C MET A 1 -7.31 29.81 48.16
N ASP A 2 -7.50 29.37 49.40
CA ASP A 2 -6.56 28.44 50.06
C ASP A 2 -6.52 27.08 49.34
N SER A 3 -5.33 26.52 49.12
CA SER A 3 -5.13 25.21 48.46
C SER A 3 -5.92 24.08 49.15
N LYS A 4 -6.06 24.14 50.48
CA LYS A 4 -6.89 23.23 51.28
C LYS A 4 -8.38 23.30 50.94
N LYS A 5 -8.89 24.49 50.59
CA LYS A 5 -10.30 24.69 50.19
C LYS A 5 -10.55 24.13 48.79
N CYS A 6 -9.63 24.35 47.84
CA CYS A 6 -9.72 23.76 46.50
C CYS A 6 -9.67 22.22 46.56
N PHE A 7 -8.79 21.67 47.40
CA PHE A 7 -8.69 20.23 47.62
C PHE A 7 -10.00 19.62 48.13
N LYS A 8 -10.60 20.21 49.17
CA LYS A 8 -11.87 19.75 49.70
C LYS A 8 -12.98 19.76 48.64
N ILE A 9 -13.07 20.83 47.85
CA ILE A 9 -14.11 20.98 46.81
C ILE A 9 -13.96 19.93 45.70
N ILE A 10 -12.73 19.65 45.23
CA ILE A 10 -12.47 18.64 44.19
C ILE A 10 -12.80 17.23 44.71
N PHE A 11 -12.42 16.91 45.94
CA PHE A 11 -12.72 15.61 46.55
C PHE A 11 -14.21 15.42 46.80
N ASP A 12 -14.88 16.42 47.37
CA ASP A 12 -16.33 16.39 47.61
C ASP A 12 -17.12 16.23 46.30
N LEU A 13 -16.64 16.81 45.20
CA LEU A 13 -17.25 16.66 43.87
C LEU A 13 -16.96 15.28 43.24
N ALA A 14 -15.76 14.73 43.45
CA ALA A 14 -15.39 13.40 42.95
C ALA A 14 -16.13 12.27 43.68
N GLU A 15 -16.39 12.43 44.97
CA GLU A 15 -17.11 11.44 45.81
C GLU A 15 -18.64 11.53 45.67
N ALA A 16 -19.16 12.64 45.13
CA ALA A 16 -20.59 12.80 44.92
C ALA A 16 -21.13 11.79 43.89
N LYS A 17 -22.24 11.13 44.24
CA LYS A 17 -22.93 10.25 43.29
C LYS A 17 -23.54 11.08 42.15
N PRO A 18 -23.46 10.63 40.89
CA PRO A 18 -24.03 11.33 39.74
C PRO A 18 -25.50 11.73 39.91
N GLU A 19 -26.30 10.85 40.50
CA GLU A 19 -27.75 11.01 40.67
C GLU A 19 -28.10 12.09 41.70
N ASP A 20 -27.19 12.39 42.63
CA ASP A 20 -27.38 13.34 43.72
C ASP A 20 -26.89 14.76 43.38
N LEU A 21 -26.26 14.94 42.22
CA LEU A 21 -25.71 16.22 41.76
C LEU A 21 -26.82 17.11 41.16
N ASN A 22 -27.65 17.70 42.02
CA ASN A 22 -28.58 18.77 41.65
C ASN A 22 -27.98 20.16 41.93
N LEU A 23 -28.67 21.23 41.48
CA LEU A 23 -28.20 22.62 41.62
C LEU A 23 -27.91 22.99 43.10
N SER A 24 -28.76 22.57 44.04
CA SER A 24 -28.55 22.80 45.47
C SER A 24 -27.33 22.08 46.03
N ARG A 25 -27.04 20.86 45.55
CA ARG A 25 -25.88 20.08 45.98
C ARG A 25 -24.58 20.72 45.45
N LEU A 26 -24.57 21.16 44.20
CA LEU A 26 -23.44 21.90 43.61
C LEU A 26 -23.15 23.20 44.38
N GLN A 27 -24.19 23.98 44.72
CA GLN A 27 -24.03 25.16 45.58
C GLN A 27 -23.45 24.82 46.96
N SER A 28 -23.94 23.73 47.59
CA SER A 28 -23.48 23.31 48.91
C SER A 28 -22.00 22.90 48.92
N ILE A 29 -21.52 22.25 47.86
CA ILE A 29 -20.12 21.81 47.74
C ILE A 29 -19.19 23.03 47.63
N LEU A 30 -19.59 24.07 46.89
CA LEU A 30 -18.81 25.31 46.78
C LEU A 30 -18.86 26.19 48.03
N ASN A 31 -19.78 25.95 48.95
CA ASN A 31 -20.07 26.81 50.11
C ASN A 31 -20.26 28.28 49.71
N LEU A 32 -21.02 28.53 48.64
CA LEU A 32 -21.32 29.90 48.18
C LEU A 32 -22.32 30.56 49.14
N THR A 33 -21.86 31.58 49.88
CA THR A 33 -22.71 32.55 50.55
C THR A 33 -23.02 33.70 49.59
N ALA A 34 -24.19 34.32 49.70
CA ALA A 34 -24.74 35.28 48.75
C ALA A 34 -23.91 36.57 48.47
N ASP A 35 -22.75 36.75 49.10
CA ASP A 35 -22.00 38.02 49.18
C ASP A 35 -20.59 37.97 48.58
N ASP A 36 -20.36 37.17 47.54
CA ASP A 36 -19.05 37.08 46.90
C ASP A 36 -18.96 38.16 45.76
N PRO A 37 -18.01 39.13 45.80
CA PRO A 37 -18.12 40.40 45.07
C PRO A 37 -17.80 40.35 43.56
N ASN A 38 -17.49 39.17 43.02
CA ASN A 38 -17.24 38.97 41.58
C ASN A 38 -18.50 38.60 40.78
N PHE A 39 -19.70 38.59 41.39
CA PHE A 39 -20.89 37.91 40.83
C PHE A 39 -22.08 38.85 40.65
N SER A 40 -22.21 39.43 39.45
CA SER A 40 -23.32 40.30 39.05
C SER A 40 -24.14 39.74 37.86
N SER A 41 -24.25 38.42 37.74
CA SER A 41 -25.24 37.80 36.84
C SER A 41 -26.28 37.06 37.66
N GLY A 42 -27.56 37.44 37.54
CA GLY A 42 -28.69 36.78 38.23
C GLY A 42 -28.94 35.30 37.86
N ASP A 43 -28.03 34.68 37.11
CA ASP A 43 -28.06 33.26 36.74
C ASP A 43 -27.12 32.45 37.64
N VAL A 44 -27.74 31.72 38.56
CA VAL A 44 -27.07 30.88 39.55
C VAL A 44 -26.24 29.77 38.89
N LEU A 45 -26.76 29.15 37.82
CA LEU A 45 -26.09 28.03 37.19
C LEU A 45 -24.84 28.50 36.43
N TRP A 46 -24.91 29.65 35.77
CA TRP A 46 -23.73 30.25 35.14
C TRP A 46 -22.64 30.59 36.16
N THR A 47 -23.04 31.15 37.29
CA THR A 47 -22.13 31.48 38.39
C THR A 47 -21.42 30.23 38.91
N LEU A 48 -22.16 29.11 39.07
CA LEU A 48 -21.57 27.82 39.45
C LEU A 48 -20.57 27.32 38.40
N SER A 49 -20.93 27.36 37.11
CA SER A 49 -20.04 26.96 36.01
C SER A 49 -18.70 27.72 36.06
N GLN A 50 -18.74 29.05 36.23
CA GLN A 50 -17.53 29.87 36.30
C GLN A 50 -16.64 29.51 37.51
N HIS A 51 -17.24 29.31 38.68
CA HIS A 51 -16.49 28.96 39.89
C HIS A 51 -15.80 27.60 39.78
N TYR A 52 -16.52 26.57 39.34
CA TYR A 52 -15.94 25.25 39.19
C TYR A 52 -14.81 25.23 38.16
N LEU A 53 -14.94 25.96 37.05
CA LEU A 53 -13.86 26.11 36.06
C LEU A 53 -12.64 26.84 36.64
N HIS A 54 -12.86 27.87 37.46
CA HIS A 54 -11.78 28.59 38.13
C HIS A 54 -11.06 27.70 39.17
N ILE A 55 -11.81 26.96 39.99
CA ILE A 55 -11.27 26.05 41.00
C ILE A 55 -10.49 24.91 40.33
N MET A 56 -11.00 24.38 39.21
CA MET A 56 -10.30 23.38 38.41
C MET A 56 -8.93 23.90 37.93
N GLN A 57 -8.87 25.11 37.38
CA GLN A 57 -7.61 25.73 36.92
C GLN A 57 -6.65 26.03 38.08
N GLN A 58 -7.16 26.53 39.20
CA GLN A 58 -6.35 26.78 40.40
C GLN A 58 -5.80 25.48 40.99
N PHE A 59 -6.62 24.43 41.11
CA PHE A 59 -6.18 23.15 41.64
C PHE A 59 -5.11 22.51 40.75
N LEU A 60 -5.28 22.58 39.43
CA LEU A 60 -4.30 22.09 38.47
C LEU A 60 -2.93 22.78 38.65
N THR A 61 -2.92 24.11 38.68
CA THR A 61 -1.69 24.92 38.74
C THR A 61 -1.01 24.96 40.11
N THR A 62 -1.75 24.79 41.21
CA THR A 62 -1.23 24.95 42.58
C THR A 62 -1.10 23.66 43.37
N CYS A 63 -1.86 22.61 43.03
CA CYS A 63 -1.88 21.36 43.80
C CYS A 63 -1.42 20.15 42.98
N LEU A 64 -1.85 20.05 41.71
CA LEU A 64 -1.66 18.82 40.94
C LEU A 64 -0.31 18.76 40.21
N VAL A 65 0.17 19.90 39.67
CA VAL A 65 1.45 19.98 38.95
C VAL A 65 2.61 20.15 39.93
N GLN A 66 3.48 19.15 40.01
CA GLN A 66 4.76 19.26 40.72
C GLN A 66 5.86 19.53 39.71
N LYS A 67 6.39 20.77 39.67
CA LYS A 67 7.54 21.10 38.80
C LYS A 67 8.79 20.42 39.35
N ARG A 68 9.40 19.52 38.57
CA ARG A 68 10.74 18.99 38.88
C ARG A 68 11.76 20.12 38.68
N PRO A 69 12.68 20.40 39.62
CA PRO A 69 13.77 21.34 39.36
C PRO A 69 14.62 20.79 38.21
N ALA A 70 15.01 21.67 37.29
CA ALA A 70 15.89 21.31 36.18
C ALA A 70 17.17 20.67 36.73
N SER A 71 17.45 19.42 36.33
CA SER A 71 18.77 18.84 36.52
C SER A 71 19.73 19.58 35.61
N ASN A 72 20.85 20.06 36.14
CA ASN A 72 21.85 20.90 35.45
C ASN A 72 22.51 20.27 34.20
N ASP A 73 22.10 19.09 33.72
CA ASP A 73 22.80 18.33 32.68
C ASP A 73 21.92 17.80 31.53
N SER A 74 20.73 18.35 31.30
CA SER A 74 20.01 18.06 30.05
C SER A 74 19.14 19.24 29.57
N ASP A 75 19.30 19.62 28.30
CA ASP A 75 18.42 20.52 27.53
C ASP A 75 17.01 19.91 27.29
N ALA A 76 16.54 19.04 28.19
CA ALA A 76 15.20 18.47 28.13
C ALA A 76 14.21 19.42 28.84
N PRO A 77 13.04 19.74 28.22
CA PRO A 77 12.03 20.57 28.86
C PRO A 77 11.56 19.93 30.17
N ALA A 78 11.25 20.76 31.17
CA ALA A 78 10.75 20.29 32.46
C ALA A 78 9.47 19.44 32.25
N GLU A 79 9.53 18.14 32.55
CA GLU A 79 8.36 17.26 32.50
C GLU A 79 7.45 17.55 33.70
N ASP A 80 6.20 17.93 33.41
CA ASP A 80 5.16 18.10 34.43
C ASP A 80 4.75 16.73 34.99
N ILE A 81 5.18 16.42 36.21
CA ILE A 81 4.76 15.19 36.91
C ILE A 81 3.52 15.51 37.74
N LEU A 82 2.40 14.86 37.41
CA LEU A 82 1.15 14.98 38.16
C LEU A 82 1.23 14.17 39.46
N ASN A 83 0.66 14.66 40.57
CA ASN A 83 0.62 13.90 41.83
C ASN A 83 -0.31 12.66 41.75
N PRO A 84 0.21 11.41 41.81
CA PRO A 84 -0.58 10.20 41.54
C PRO A 84 -1.72 9.96 42.55
N ARG A 85 -1.63 10.51 43.76
CA ARG A 85 -2.67 10.35 44.79
C ARG A 85 -3.91 11.21 44.55
N GLU A 86 -3.78 12.29 43.78
CA GLU A 86 -4.80 13.34 43.61
C GLU A 86 -5.34 13.40 42.18
N GLN A 87 -4.62 12.79 41.22
CA GLN A 87 -5.01 12.68 39.82
C GLN A 87 -6.39 12.03 39.63
N ILE A 88 -6.67 10.93 40.35
CA ILE A 88 -7.90 10.15 40.17
C ILE A 88 -9.13 10.99 40.53
N GLN A 89 -9.09 11.64 41.68
CA GLN A 89 -10.17 12.49 42.16
C GLN A 89 -10.31 13.74 41.28
N PHE A 90 -9.20 14.34 40.88
CA PHE A 90 -9.22 15.48 39.97
C PHE A 90 -9.87 15.13 38.62
N PHE A 91 -9.47 14.06 37.94
CA PHE A 91 -10.05 13.69 36.65
C PHE A 91 -11.53 13.32 36.76
N THR A 92 -11.94 12.69 37.87
CA THR A 92 -13.35 12.40 38.14
C THR A 92 -14.14 13.69 38.33
N ALA A 93 -13.61 14.63 39.10
CA ALA A 93 -14.22 15.94 39.29
C ALA A 93 -14.32 16.72 37.97
N VAL A 94 -13.28 16.71 37.13
CA VAL A 94 -13.29 17.34 35.80
C VAL A 94 -14.39 16.79 34.90
N ASP A 95 -14.55 15.46 34.83
CA ASP A 95 -15.64 14.86 34.05
C ASP A 95 -17.02 15.24 34.59
N ARG A 96 -17.18 15.40 35.92
CA ARG A 96 -18.42 15.93 36.50
C ARG A 96 -18.64 17.40 36.14
N ILE A 97 -17.61 18.23 36.20
CA ILE A 97 -17.66 19.66 35.83
C ILE A 97 -18.08 19.83 34.38
N ARG A 98 -17.55 19.00 33.49
CA ARG A 98 -17.91 19.00 32.06
C ARG A 98 -19.43 18.90 31.84
N GLN A 99 -20.12 18.02 32.57
CA GLN A 99 -21.55 17.75 32.37
C GLN A 99 -22.45 18.97 32.62
N PHE A 100 -22.06 19.90 33.51
CA PHE A 100 -22.81 21.13 33.78
C PHE A 100 -22.11 22.40 33.25
N THR A 101 -21.10 22.25 32.38
CA THR A 101 -20.42 23.35 31.70
C THR A 101 -20.54 23.17 30.18
N VAL A 102 -19.56 22.54 29.53
CA VAL A 102 -19.51 22.38 28.06
C VAL A 102 -20.76 21.63 27.57
N SER A 103 -21.07 20.47 28.13
CA SER A 103 -22.18 19.61 27.68
C SER A 103 -23.54 20.34 27.70
N LEU A 104 -23.74 21.19 28.71
CA LEU A 104 -24.98 21.91 28.94
C LEU A 104 -25.25 22.97 27.85
N TYR A 105 -24.19 23.61 27.36
CA TYR A 105 -24.26 24.66 26.35
C TYR A 105 -24.04 24.17 24.92
N LEU A 106 -23.82 22.86 24.70
CA LEU A 106 -23.73 22.29 23.36
C LEU A 106 -25.02 22.50 22.56
N PRO A 107 -24.92 22.69 21.22
CA PRO A 107 -26.07 22.67 20.32
C PRO A 107 -26.86 21.36 20.46
N LYS A 108 -28.18 21.41 20.25
CA LYS A 108 -29.07 20.24 20.41
C LYS A 108 -28.63 19.03 19.58
N GLU A 109 -28.03 19.27 18.42
CA GLU A 109 -27.53 18.24 17.49
C GLU A 109 -26.33 17.46 18.04
N LEU A 110 -25.58 18.06 18.96
CA LEU A 110 -24.38 17.52 19.60
C LEU A 110 -24.62 17.09 21.05
N ARG A 111 -25.82 17.32 21.58
CA ARG A 111 -26.22 16.79 22.89
C ARG A 111 -26.42 15.28 22.78
N GLY A 112 -25.90 14.53 23.76
CA GLY A 112 -25.98 13.07 23.79
C GLY A 112 -24.81 12.34 23.15
N LEU A 113 -23.75 13.05 22.73
CA LEU A 113 -22.47 12.43 22.32
C LEU A 113 -21.80 11.67 23.48
N THR A 114 -21.99 12.13 24.71
CA THR A 114 -21.48 11.50 25.93
C THR A 114 -22.64 11.11 26.84
N ARG A 115 -22.43 10.11 27.71
CA ARG A 115 -23.39 9.82 28.78
C ARG A 115 -23.43 11.00 29.75
N CYS A 116 -24.58 11.66 29.80
CA CYS A 116 -24.86 12.73 30.76
C CYS A 116 -25.76 12.16 31.86
N ASP A 117 -25.21 12.03 33.06
CA ASP A 117 -25.98 11.54 34.22
C ASP A 117 -26.85 12.67 34.82
N LEU A 118 -26.48 13.93 34.55
CA LEU A 118 -27.17 15.12 35.02
C LEU A 118 -28.41 15.46 34.19
N LYS A 119 -29.55 15.64 34.85
CA LYS A 119 -30.82 16.09 34.25
C LYS A 119 -30.98 17.61 34.27
N LEU A 120 -29.94 18.36 33.94
CA LEU A 120 -29.98 19.83 33.87
C LEU A 120 -30.27 20.27 32.43
N MET A 121 -31.21 21.20 32.27
CA MET A 121 -31.58 21.79 30.98
C MET A 121 -31.59 23.30 31.11
N VAL A 122 -30.98 23.99 30.16
CA VAL A 122 -30.99 25.45 30.11
C VAL A 122 -31.61 25.91 28.78
N GLN A 123 -32.51 26.88 28.88
CA GLN A 123 -33.01 27.65 27.75
C GLN A 123 -32.36 29.04 27.84
N LEU A 124 -31.51 29.36 26.86
CA LEU A 124 -30.84 30.65 26.74
C LEU A 124 -31.12 31.23 25.36
N GLU A 125 -31.03 32.56 25.28
CA GLU A 125 -30.87 33.23 24.00
C GLU A 125 -29.61 32.72 23.28
N PRO A 126 -29.65 32.56 21.95
CA PRO A 126 -28.54 32.00 21.18
C PRO A 126 -27.19 32.70 21.43
N GLU A 127 -27.19 34.03 21.51
CA GLU A 127 -25.99 34.84 21.74
C GLU A 127 -25.35 34.58 23.11
N GLU A 128 -26.19 34.46 24.14
CA GLU A 128 -25.74 34.17 25.49
C GLU A 128 -25.26 32.72 25.62
N GLY A 129 -25.90 31.79 24.92
CA GLY A 129 -25.43 30.41 24.79
C GLY A 129 -24.03 30.31 24.17
N MET A 130 -23.79 31.04 23.07
CA MET A 130 -22.48 31.10 22.41
C MET A 130 -21.41 31.69 23.34
N ARG A 131 -21.71 32.81 24.01
CA ARG A 131 -20.78 33.47 24.94
C ARG A 131 -20.34 32.54 26.06
N ARG A 132 -21.29 31.82 26.66
CA ARG A 132 -21.02 30.87 27.75
C ARG A 132 -20.24 29.66 27.27
N LEU A 133 -20.62 29.09 26.13
CA LEU A 133 -19.91 27.96 25.52
C LEU A 133 -18.46 28.33 25.21
N ARG A 134 -18.21 29.49 24.60
CA ARG A 134 -16.85 29.98 24.29
C ARG A 134 -15.99 30.10 25.55
N TYR A 135 -16.55 30.64 26.63
CA TYR A 135 -15.85 30.75 27.91
C TYR A 135 -15.52 29.38 28.51
N CYS A 136 -16.47 28.44 28.49
CA CYS A 136 -16.23 27.07 28.97
C CYS A 136 -15.14 26.37 28.13
N LEU A 137 -15.20 26.45 26.80
CA LEU A 137 -14.19 25.89 25.92
C LEU A 137 -12.81 26.51 26.18
N GLY A 138 -12.73 27.83 26.35
CA GLY A 138 -11.48 28.51 26.72
C GLY A 138 -10.90 27.99 28.04
N ALA A 139 -11.75 27.66 29.01
CA ALA A 139 -11.30 27.10 30.28
C ALA A 139 -10.77 25.67 30.17
N PHE A 140 -11.41 24.82 29.34
CA PHE A 140 -10.96 23.47 29.04
C PHE A 140 -9.70 23.46 28.17
N ARG A 141 -9.54 24.40 27.24
CA ARG A 141 -8.28 24.56 26.49
C ARG A 141 -7.09 24.76 27.43
N ARG A 142 -7.19 25.67 28.39
CA ARG A 142 -6.14 25.90 29.41
C ARG A 142 -5.88 24.67 30.29
N LEU A 143 -6.88 23.82 30.50
CA LEU A 143 -6.70 22.55 31.20
C LEU A 143 -5.84 21.59 30.36
N PHE A 144 -6.08 21.53 29.04
CA PHE A 144 -5.36 20.65 28.13
C PHE A 144 -3.98 21.18 27.69
N GLU A 145 -3.64 22.43 27.96
CA GLU A 145 -2.27 22.96 27.79
C GLU A 145 -1.24 22.17 28.60
N PHE A 146 -1.67 21.49 29.66
CA PHE A 146 -0.86 20.54 30.42
C PHE A 146 -0.86 19.18 29.71
N GLY A 147 0.24 18.84 29.03
CA GLY A 147 0.33 17.64 28.18
C GLY A 147 -0.02 16.33 28.90
N ALA A 148 0.33 16.19 30.18
CA ALA A 148 -0.04 15.01 30.99
C ALA A 148 -1.56 14.84 31.18
N VAL A 149 -2.31 15.95 31.13
CA VAL A 149 -3.78 15.95 31.22
C VAL A 149 -4.41 15.64 29.85
N ALA A 150 -3.84 16.15 28.76
CA ALA A 150 -4.37 15.95 27.41
C ALA A 150 -4.33 14.49 26.91
N VAL A 151 -3.44 13.66 27.47
CA VAL A 151 -3.27 12.24 27.09
C VAL A 151 -4.06 11.28 28.00
N GLU A 152 -4.67 11.78 29.08
CA GLU A 152 -5.33 10.93 30.07
C GLU A 152 -6.64 10.31 29.54
N LYS A 153 -6.73 8.97 29.57
CA LYS A 153 -7.88 8.23 29.04
C LYS A 153 -9.20 8.55 29.77
N ARG A 154 -9.14 8.89 31.06
CA ARG A 154 -10.34 9.27 31.84
C ARG A 154 -11.00 10.55 31.35
N LEU A 155 -10.28 11.39 30.61
CA LEU A 155 -10.79 12.64 30.06
C LEU A 155 -11.23 12.53 28.60
N GLU A 156 -11.34 11.32 28.04
CA GLU A 156 -11.74 11.12 26.64
C GLU A 156 -13.05 11.82 26.28
N TYR A 157 -14.06 11.76 27.16
CA TYR A 157 -15.32 12.49 26.98
C TYR A 157 -15.17 14.01 27.05
N CYS A 158 -14.22 14.52 27.84
CA CYS A 158 -13.89 15.95 27.87
C CYS A 158 -13.27 16.41 26.56
N VAL A 159 -12.38 15.60 25.97
CA VAL A 159 -11.78 15.87 24.67
C VAL A 159 -12.85 15.83 23.57
N LEU A 160 -13.74 14.83 23.58
CA LEU A 160 -14.85 14.72 22.62
C LEU A 160 -15.74 15.96 22.66
N GLU A 161 -16.16 16.41 23.85
CA GLU A 161 -17.03 17.58 23.99
C GLU A 161 -16.32 18.90 23.74
N TYR A 162 -15.01 18.99 23.98
CA TYR A 162 -14.21 20.14 23.59
C TYR A 162 -14.17 20.28 22.06
N ILE A 163 -13.89 19.19 21.34
CA ILE A 163 -13.86 19.17 19.87
C ILE A 163 -15.26 19.45 19.33
N ALA A 164 -16.28 18.73 19.82
CA ALA A 164 -17.66 18.92 19.40
C ALA A 164 -18.16 20.34 19.69
N GLY A 165 -17.85 20.89 20.87
CA GLY A 165 -18.22 22.25 21.25
C GLY A 165 -17.53 23.31 20.40
N THR A 166 -16.28 23.09 19.99
CA THR A 166 -15.58 23.99 19.07
C THR A 166 -16.30 24.06 17.72
N PHE A 167 -16.63 22.91 17.11
CA PHE A 167 -17.43 22.94 15.87
C PHE A 167 -18.85 23.46 16.08
N GLY A 168 -19.47 23.15 17.21
CA GLY A 168 -20.80 23.62 17.59
C GLY A 168 -20.88 25.13 17.72
N LEU A 169 -19.83 25.78 18.24
CA LEU A 169 -19.73 27.23 18.34
C LEU A 169 -19.83 27.89 16.96
N TYR A 170 -19.06 27.40 15.98
CA TYR A 170 -19.08 27.94 14.61
C TYR A 170 -20.37 27.65 13.86
N LEU A 171 -21.02 26.52 14.18
CA LEU A 171 -22.36 26.25 13.67
C LEU A 171 -23.37 27.29 14.20
N MET A 172 -23.28 27.68 15.47
CA MET A 172 -24.14 28.71 16.06
C MET A 172 -23.82 30.12 15.52
N GLU A 173 -22.57 30.40 15.15
CA GLU A 173 -22.15 31.67 14.54
C GLU A 173 -22.59 31.83 13.08
N GLY A 174 -23.20 30.80 12.48
CA GLY A 174 -23.74 30.84 11.13
C GLY A 174 -22.72 30.58 10.03
N GLY A 175 -21.54 30.02 10.37
CA GLY A 175 -20.56 29.58 9.38
C GLY A 175 -19.20 29.22 9.96
N PHE A 176 -18.40 28.50 9.17
CA PHE A 176 -17.09 27.97 9.58
C PHE A 176 -15.90 28.83 9.09
N GLY A 177 -16.18 30.07 8.67
CA GLY A 177 -15.16 31.01 8.23
C GLY A 177 -14.26 31.42 9.40
N GLY A 178 -12.93 31.33 9.22
CA GLY A 178 -11.98 31.69 10.27
C GLY A 178 -11.81 30.65 11.39
N LEU A 179 -12.51 29.50 11.34
CA LEU A 179 -12.39 28.40 12.32
C LEU A 179 -10.92 28.06 12.63
N ARG A 180 -10.07 28.02 11.61
CA ARG A 180 -8.67 27.58 11.75
C ARG A 180 -7.75 28.62 12.39
N ASP A 181 -8.11 29.89 12.31
CA ASP A 181 -7.30 30.98 12.85
C ASP A 181 -7.60 31.21 14.33
N ASP A 182 -8.74 30.70 14.80
CA ASP A 182 -9.20 30.80 16.18
C ASP A 182 -8.39 29.94 17.13
N GLU A 183 -8.19 30.47 18.33
CA GLU A 183 -7.33 29.83 19.31
C GLU A 183 -7.94 28.55 19.89
N LEU A 184 -9.27 28.42 19.94
CA LEU A 184 -9.95 27.19 20.39
C LEU A 184 -9.67 26.04 19.42
N PHE A 185 -9.68 26.30 18.12
CA PHE A 185 -9.36 25.30 17.12
C PHE A 185 -7.86 24.93 17.14
N LYS A 186 -6.97 25.91 17.34
CA LYS A 186 -5.53 25.64 17.56
C LYS A 186 -5.27 24.75 18.77
N GLY A 187 -6.16 24.77 19.76
CA GLY A 187 -6.13 23.84 20.89
C GLY A 187 -6.23 22.36 20.49
N PHE A 188 -6.58 22.03 19.25
CA PHE A 188 -6.58 20.64 18.76
C PHE A 188 -5.16 20.08 18.68
N GLU A 189 -4.14 20.92 18.46
CA GLU A 189 -2.73 20.53 18.41
C GLU A 189 -2.22 19.93 19.73
N LEU A 190 -2.97 20.12 20.84
CA LEU A 190 -2.68 19.56 22.15
C LEU A 190 -3.00 18.05 22.24
N PHE A 191 -3.78 17.51 21.31
CA PHE A 191 -4.19 16.11 21.31
C PHE A 191 -3.46 15.29 20.26
N SER A 192 -3.36 13.98 20.50
CA SER A 192 -2.83 13.08 19.48
C SER A 192 -3.74 13.04 18.25
N LEU A 193 -3.13 12.84 17.08
CA LEU A 193 -3.84 12.70 15.81
C LEU A 193 -4.93 11.60 15.87
N GLU A 194 -4.64 10.51 16.56
CA GLU A 194 -5.58 9.40 16.78
C GLU A 194 -6.80 9.82 17.60
N ALA A 195 -6.60 10.57 18.69
CA ALA A 195 -7.70 11.08 19.51
C ALA A 195 -8.59 12.04 18.72
N ILE A 196 -8.00 12.96 17.94
CA ILE A 196 -8.75 13.88 17.09
C ILE A 196 -9.55 13.09 16.06
N PHE A 197 -8.91 12.16 15.36
CA PHE A 197 -9.54 11.36 14.30
C PHE A 197 -10.71 10.53 14.82
N LYS A 198 -10.51 9.84 15.96
CA LYS A 198 -11.55 9.06 16.65
C LYS A 198 -12.74 9.94 17.03
N ASN A 199 -12.49 11.08 17.66
CA ASN A 199 -13.56 11.99 18.11
C ASN A 199 -14.34 12.59 16.93
N LEU A 200 -13.67 12.98 15.85
CA LEU A 200 -14.34 13.47 14.64
C LEU A 200 -15.24 12.40 13.99
N LEU A 201 -14.82 11.13 13.98
CA LEU A 201 -15.66 10.03 13.49
C LEU A 201 -16.88 9.80 14.39
N ILE A 202 -16.72 9.85 15.71
CA ILE A 202 -17.83 9.74 16.67
C ILE A 202 -18.85 10.86 16.43
N ILE A 203 -18.37 12.10 16.27
CA ILE A 203 -19.26 13.24 15.99
C ILE A 203 -19.98 13.01 14.67
N LYS A 204 -19.26 12.68 13.58
CA LYS A 204 -19.87 12.43 12.26
C LYS A 204 -20.91 11.31 12.27
N GLY A 205 -20.70 10.27 13.08
CA GLY A 205 -21.60 9.13 13.22
C GLY A 205 -22.86 9.37 14.05
N SER A 206 -22.99 10.54 14.70
CA SER A 206 -24.15 10.87 15.52
C SER A 206 -25.41 11.12 14.64
N PRO A 207 -26.58 10.56 15.01
CA PRO A 207 -27.79 10.58 14.18
C PRO A 207 -28.40 11.98 13.96
N ASN A 208 -28.07 12.94 14.83
CA ASN A 208 -28.70 14.26 14.84
C ASN A 208 -27.83 15.36 14.20
N VAL A 209 -26.71 15.00 13.56
CA VAL A 209 -25.76 16.00 13.02
C VAL A 209 -26.31 16.63 11.75
N SER A 210 -26.33 17.97 11.73
CA SER A 210 -26.75 18.73 10.54
C SER A 210 -25.83 18.45 9.35
N LEU A 211 -26.38 18.52 8.13
CA LEU A 211 -25.61 18.26 6.90
C LEU A 211 -24.40 19.21 6.76
N GLU A 212 -24.54 20.45 7.22
CA GLU A 212 -23.47 21.44 7.19
C GLU A 212 -22.31 21.05 8.11
N LEU A 213 -22.63 20.69 9.36
CA LEU A 213 -21.63 20.23 10.31
C LEU A 213 -20.96 18.93 9.87
N ALA A 214 -21.74 17.97 9.35
CA ALA A 214 -21.21 16.72 8.82
C ALA A 214 -20.24 16.95 7.65
N LYS A 215 -20.52 17.92 6.76
CA LYS A 215 -19.61 18.31 5.68
C LYS A 215 -18.30 18.88 6.21
N GLN A 216 -18.35 19.76 7.22
CA GLN A 216 -17.15 20.37 7.78
C GLN A 216 -16.29 19.37 8.55
N ILE A 217 -16.91 18.50 9.34
CA ILE A 217 -16.21 17.39 9.99
C ILE A 217 -15.57 16.48 8.94
N HIS A 218 -16.26 16.21 7.83
CA HIS A 218 -15.69 15.41 6.74
C HIS A 218 -14.47 16.09 6.09
N LEU A 219 -14.52 17.40 5.85
CA LEU A 219 -13.37 18.16 5.35
C LEU A 219 -12.20 18.13 6.33
N GLU A 220 -12.47 18.22 7.63
CA GLU A 220 -11.42 18.13 8.64
C GLU A 220 -10.83 16.72 8.73
N LEU A 221 -11.65 15.67 8.69
CA LEU A 221 -11.18 14.28 8.61
C LEU A 221 -10.25 14.07 7.41
N LEU A 222 -10.62 14.58 6.23
CA LEU A 222 -9.77 14.52 5.04
C LEU A 222 -8.46 15.29 5.25
N ARG A 223 -8.51 16.48 5.88
CA ARG A 223 -7.30 17.24 6.19
C ARG A 223 -6.37 16.45 7.12
N GLN A 224 -6.92 15.85 8.18
CA GLN A 224 -6.17 15.03 9.14
C GLN A 224 -5.54 13.81 8.47
N THR A 225 -6.24 13.15 7.54
CA THR A 225 -5.67 12.08 6.72
C THR A 225 -4.47 12.55 5.89
N GLY A 226 -4.48 13.80 5.43
CA GLY A 226 -3.39 14.42 4.67
C GLY A 226 -2.24 14.98 5.50
N LEU A 227 -2.28 14.87 6.84
CA LEU A 227 -1.15 15.22 7.70
C LEU A 227 -0.18 14.03 7.83
N PRO A 228 1.10 14.27 8.17
CA PRO A 228 2.05 13.19 8.42
C PRO A 228 1.56 12.22 9.51
N GLY A 229 1.46 10.94 9.16
CA GLY A 229 0.94 9.88 10.03
C GLY A 229 -0.58 9.75 10.03
N GLY A 230 -1.30 10.58 9.28
CA GLY A 230 -2.77 10.57 9.20
C GLY A 230 -3.34 9.37 8.49
N PHE A 231 -2.69 8.89 7.43
CA PHE A 231 -3.12 7.68 6.72
C PHE A 231 -3.07 6.41 7.59
N PRO A 232 -1.98 6.11 8.34
CA PRO A 232 -1.96 5.01 9.30
C PRO A 232 -3.08 5.09 10.34
N VAL A 233 -3.37 6.28 10.86
CA VAL A 233 -4.44 6.50 11.85
C VAL A 233 -5.82 6.19 11.24
N LEU A 234 -6.07 6.63 10.00
CA LEU A 234 -7.29 6.26 9.25
C LEU A 234 -7.41 4.74 9.13
N CYS A 235 -6.35 4.06 8.68
CA CYS A 235 -6.33 2.61 8.50
C CYS A 235 -6.62 1.87 9.81
N ARG A 236 -5.89 2.19 10.89
CA ARG A 236 -6.11 1.59 12.21
C ARG A 236 -7.55 1.84 12.68
N THR A 237 -8.01 3.09 12.65
CA THR A 237 -9.33 3.44 13.19
C THR A 237 -10.47 2.73 12.46
N LEU A 238 -10.41 2.60 11.13
CA LEU A 238 -11.48 1.94 10.37
C LEU A 238 -11.37 0.41 10.38
N LEU A 239 -10.16 -0.15 10.51
CA LEU A 239 -9.95 -1.60 10.48
C LEU A 239 -10.11 -2.24 11.87
N THR A 240 -9.60 -1.63 12.95
CA THR A 240 -9.63 -2.21 14.32
C THR A 240 -10.70 -1.60 15.23
N ASN A 241 -10.99 -0.30 15.13
CA ASN A 241 -11.80 0.41 16.13
C ASN A 241 -13.30 0.50 15.80
N VAL A 242 -13.78 -0.16 14.73
CA VAL A 242 -15.22 -0.29 14.43
C VAL A 242 -15.68 -1.71 14.80
N PRO A 243 -15.99 -1.98 16.09
CA PRO A 243 -16.66 -3.21 16.48
C PRO A 243 -18.12 -3.10 16.03
N SER A 244 -18.61 -4.07 15.24
CA SER A 244 -20.03 -4.48 15.14
C SER A 244 -20.57 -4.72 13.72
N ASP A 245 -19.90 -4.32 12.64
CA ASP A 245 -20.44 -4.61 11.31
C ASP A 245 -19.81 -5.88 10.75
N GLU A 246 -20.64 -6.85 10.33
CA GLU A 246 -20.32 -8.04 9.51
C GLU A 246 -19.63 -7.70 8.16
N THR A 247 -19.19 -6.44 7.99
CA THR A 247 -18.47 -5.95 6.84
C THR A 247 -17.10 -6.64 6.75
N PRO A 248 -16.86 -7.43 5.70
CA PRO A 248 -15.59 -8.09 5.52
C PRO A 248 -14.47 -7.05 5.31
N THR A 249 -13.28 -7.39 5.78
CA THR A 249 -12.10 -6.51 5.79
C THR A 249 -11.81 -5.88 4.43
N TRP A 250 -11.98 -6.63 3.34
CA TRP A 250 -11.76 -6.12 1.98
C TRP A 250 -12.67 -4.94 1.62
N LYS A 251 -13.92 -4.90 2.12
CA LYS A 251 -14.83 -3.76 1.90
C LYS A 251 -14.35 -2.54 2.66
N LYS A 252 -13.82 -2.72 3.88
CA LYS A 252 -13.23 -1.63 4.66
C LYS A 252 -12.01 -1.05 3.94
N SER A 253 -11.14 -1.91 3.40
CA SER A 253 -10.00 -1.50 2.57
C SER A 253 -10.44 -0.75 1.31
N GLU A 254 -11.50 -1.21 0.63
CA GLU A 254 -12.06 -0.51 -0.54
C GLU A 254 -12.60 0.88 -0.19
N VAL A 255 -13.26 1.04 0.96
CA VAL A 255 -13.73 2.33 1.46
C VAL A 255 -12.56 3.27 1.73
N ILE A 256 -11.51 2.79 2.41
CA ILE A 256 -10.29 3.57 2.66
C ILE A 256 -9.67 4.01 1.33
N ALA A 257 -9.53 3.08 0.38
CA ALA A 257 -8.96 3.37 -0.93
C ALA A 257 -9.78 4.41 -1.72
N LYS A 258 -11.12 4.35 -1.65
CA LYS A 258 -12.00 5.36 -2.25
C LYS A 258 -11.84 6.75 -1.60
N ILE A 259 -11.62 6.81 -0.29
CA ILE A 259 -11.40 8.08 0.41
C ILE A 259 -10.10 8.72 -0.08
N VAL A 260 -9.01 7.97 -0.10
CA VAL A 260 -7.68 8.50 -0.47
C VAL A 260 -7.51 8.71 -1.98
N ALA A 261 -8.17 7.91 -2.81
CA ALA A 261 -8.12 8.01 -4.27
C ALA A 261 -9.31 8.79 -4.87
N SER A 262 -10.11 9.49 -4.06
CA SER A 262 -11.17 10.36 -4.59
C SER A 262 -10.56 11.48 -5.42
N LYS A 263 -11.24 11.86 -6.52
CA LYS A 263 -10.84 13.00 -7.36
C LYS A 263 -11.06 14.31 -6.59
N GLY A 264 -10.17 15.29 -6.80
CA GLY A 264 -10.33 16.64 -6.28
C GLY A 264 -9.48 16.99 -5.05
N HIS A 265 -8.67 16.06 -4.52
CA HIS A 265 -7.71 16.40 -3.46
C HIS A 265 -6.54 17.23 -4.01
N THR A 266 -5.83 17.93 -3.12
CA THR A 266 -4.65 18.72 -3.48
C THR A 266 -3.45 17.83 -3.79
N LYS A 267 -2.48 18.33 -4.56
CA LYS A 267 -1.22 17.61 -4.82
C LYS A 267 -0.45 17.30 -3.53
N THR A 268 -0.50 18.22 -2.56
CA THR A 268 0.14 18.04 -1.24
C THR A 268 -0.47 16.88 -0.47
N PHE A 269 -1.80 16.75 -0.50
CA PHE A 269 -2.50 15.62 0.10
C PHE A 269 -2.02 14.28 -0.48
N TYR A 270 -2.06 14.12 -1.81
CA TYR A 270 -1.65 12.85 -2.44
C TYR A 270 -0.18 12.51 -2.16
N ARG A 271 0.73 13.49 -2.20
CA ARG A 271 2.16 13.26 -1.90
C ARG A 271 2.36 12.80 -0.45
N GLN A 272 1.66 13.43 0.51
CA GLN A 272 1.77 13.04 1.91
C GLN A 272 1.17 11.65 2.15
N VAL A 273 -0.03 11.38 1.61
CA VAL A 273 -0.67 10.07 1.74
C VAL A 273 0.14 8.96 1.09
N LEU A 274 0.76 9.20 -0.08
CA LEU A 274 1.66 8.23 -0.70
C LEU A 274 2.88 7.94 0.20
N LYS A 275 3.52 8.99 0.71
CA LYS A 275 4.67 8.83 1.62
C LYS A 275 4.30 8.01 2.85
N ASP A 276 3.19 8.35 3.49
CA ASP A 276 2.69 7.64 4.65
C ASP A 276 2.29 6.20 4.31
N CYS A 277 1.67 5.98 3.14
CA CYS A 277 1.29 4.66 2.66
C CYS A 277 2.50 3.75 2.43
N PHE A 278 3.61 4.28 1.88
CA PHE A 278 4.85 3.52 1.70
C PHE A 278 5.49 3.17 3.04
N THR A 279 5.64 4.15 3.94
CA THR A 279 6.20 3.91 5.27
C THR A 279 5.35 2.91 6.06
N PHE A 280 4.02 3.03 5.97
CA PHE A 280 3.11 2.12 6.65
C PHE A 280 3.13 0.71 6.04
N TYR A 281 3.16 0.60 4.71
CA TYR A 281 3.31 -0.68 4.01
C TYR A 281 4.59 -1.41 4.46
N GLU A 282 5.73 -0.74 4.44
CA GLU A 282 7.02 -1.32 4.79
C GLU A 282 7.11 -1.70 6.27
N THR A 283 6.70 -0.81 7.17
CA THR A 283 6.71 -1.08 8.62
C THR A 283 5.74 -2.20 8.99
N SER A 284 4.53 -2.22 8.43
CA SER A 284 3.58 -3.32 8.66
C SER A 284 4.09 -4.63 8.09
N LEU A 285 4.71 -4.64 6.91
CA LEU A 285 5.23 -5.87 6.31
C LEU A 285 6.41 -6.46 7.08
N LEU A 286 7.36 -5.63 7.50
CA LEU A 286 8.58 -6.06 8.18
C LEU A 286 8.37 -6.37 9.67
N SER A 287 7.24 -5.98 10.25
CA SER A 287 6.90 -6.26 11.66
C SER A 287 6.71 -7.75 11.95
N GLY A 288 6.38 -8.58 10.95
CA GLY A 288 6.19 -10.03 11.09
C GLY A 288 4.90 -10.46 11.80
N GLU A 289 4.05 -9.53 12.23
CA GLU A 289 2.77 -9.84 12.88
C GLU A 289 1.68 -10.15 11.84
N GLN A 290 0.96 -11.27 12.01
CA GLN A 290 -0.09 -11.70 11.07
C GLN A 290 -1.23 -10.68 10.93
N ASP A 291 -1.57 -9.99 12.03
CA ASP A 291 -2.62 -8.96 12.03
C ASP A 291 -2.23 -7.76 11.12
N ASN A 292 -0.94 -7.52 10.92
CA ASN A 292 -0.44 -6.43 10.10
C ASN A 292 -0.54 -6.70 8.59
N LEU A 293 -0.76 -7.96 8.17
CA LEU A 293 -1.02 -8.29 6.76
C LEU A 293 -2.30 -7.64 6.23
N THR A 294 -3.28 -7.38 7.11
CA THR A 294 -4.49 -6.64 6.75
C THR A 294 -4.18 -5.20 6.34
N TYR A 295 -3.22 -4.56 7.02
CA TYR A 295 -2.77 -3.21 6.68
C TYR A 295 -2.00 -3.22 5.36
N VAL A 296 -1.13 -4.22 5.14
CA VAL A 296 -0.40 -4.42 3.89
C VAL A 296 -1.36 -4.51 2.71
N GLY A 297 -2.41 -5.35 2.80
CA GLY A 297 -3.44 -5.47 1.76
C GLY A 297 -4.21 -4.16 1.51
N THR A 298 -4.49 -3.41 2.57
CA THR A 298 -5.15 -2.09 2.46
C THR A 298 -4.27 -1.05 1.77
N CYS A 299 -2.96 -1.02 2.08
CA CYS A 299 -2.00 -0.16 1.39
C CYS A 299 -1.94 -0.49 -0.10
N ILE A 300 -1.86 -1.77 -0.48
CA ILE A 300 -1.84 -2.20 -1.89
C ILE A 300 -3.10 -1.72 -2.61
N GLU A 301 -4.27 -1.88 -1.99
CA GLU A 301 -5.54 -1.42 -2.57
C GLU A 301 -5.58 0.11 -2.76
N CYS A 302 -5.07 0.87 -1.79
CA CYS A 302 -4.96 2.33 -1.89
C CYS A 302 -4.02 2.75 -3.02
N LEU A 303 -2.84 2.14 -3.11
CA LEU A 303 -1.87 2.40 -4.17
C LEU A 303 -2.44 2.03 -5.55
N ARG A 304 -3.21 0.94 -5.64
CA ARG A 304 -3.88 0.52 -6.87
C ARG A 304 -4.89 1.56 -7.36
N GLN A 305 -5.78 2.02 -6.47
CA GLN A 305 -6.78 3.04 -6.83
C GLN A 305 -6.11 4.38 -7.19
N MET A 306 -5.05 4.77 -6.47
CA MET A 306 -4.26 5.96 -6.82
C MET A 306 -3.57 5.82 -8.18
N TYR A 307 -3.09 4.62 -8.54
CA TYR A 307 -2.49 4.35 -9.84
C TYR A 307 -3.50 4.45 -11.00
N GLN A 308 -4.78 4.18 -10.74
CA GLN A 308 -5.88 4.26 -11.72
C GLN A 308 -6.45 5.67 -11.90
N LEU A 309 -5.98 6.67 -11.15
CA LEU A 309 -6.39 8.07 -11.31
C LEU A 309 -6.11 8.58 -12.73
N PRO A 310 -6.84 9.59 -13.24
CA PRO A 310 -6.66 10.12 -14.61
C PRO A 310 -5.22 10.57 -14.94
N PRO A 311 -4.87 10.73 -16.23
CA PRO A 311 -3.50 11.06 -16.68
C PRO A 311 -2.88 12.32 -16.05
N GLY A 312 -3.70 13.27 -15.59
CA GLY A 312 -3.24 14.45 -14.86
C GLY A 312 -2.49 14.16 -13.55
N TYR A 313 -2.50 12.90 -13.08
CA TYR A 313 -1.82 12.43 -11.88
C TYR A 313 -0.60 11.53 -12.18
N GLU A 314 0.01 11.66 -13.36
CA GLU A 314 1.16 10.83 -13.78
C GLU A 314 2.34 10.87 -12.79
N GLU A 315 2.53 11.99 -12.08
CA GLU A 315 3.53 12.10 -11.01
C GLU A 315 3.33 11.00 -9.94
N LEU A 316 2.09 10.74 -9.53
CA LEU A 316 1.78 9.71 -8.52
C LEU A 316 2.10 8.31 -9.06
N ARG A 317 1.74 8.02 -10.32
CA ARG A 317 2.03 6.74 -10.96
C ARG A 317 3.53 6.50 -11.06
N ARG A 318 4.29 7.53 -11.44
CA ARG A 318 5.75 7.49 -11.47
C ARG A 318 6.34 7.21 -10.09
N THR A 319 5.90 7.92 -9.04
CA THR A 319 6.39 7.68 -7.67
C THR A 319 6.06 6.28 -7.17
N ILE A 320 4.86 5.74 -7.47
CA ILE A 320 4.50 4.36 -7.14
C ILE A 320 5.42 3.38 -7.85
N ARG A 321 5.68 3.57 -9.15
CA ARG A 321 6.64 2.74 -9.90
C ARG A 321 8.02 2.78 -9.26
N GLU A 322 8.55 3.98 -9.06
CA GLU A 322 9.88 4.19 -8.48
C GLU A 322 10.04 3.50 -7.12
N TYR A 323 9.03 3.58 -6.22
CA TYR A 323 9.09 2.96 -4.90
C TYR A 323 9.33 1.43 -4.93
N PHE A 324 8.64 0.72 -5.81
CA PHE A 324 8.73 -0.74 -5.89
C PHE A 324 9.99 -1.21 -6.61
N VAL A 325 10.29 -0.63 -7.78
CA VAL A 325 11.29 -1.20 -8.69
C VAL A 325 12.59 -0.41 -8.82
N ALA A 326 12.66 0.88 -8.41
CA ALA A 326 13.89 1.68 -8.58
C ALA A 326 15.09 1.14 -7.78
N ARG A 327 14.85 0.38 -6.71
CA ARG A 327 15.93 -0.30 -5.95
C ARG A 327 16.76 -1.25 -6.82
N PHE A 328 16.16 -1.79 -7.87
CA PHE A 328 16.83 -2.69 -8.80
C PHE A 328 17.61 -1.93 -9.89
N ASP A 329 17.45 -0.61 -10.02
CA ASP A 329 18.17 0.18 -11.03
C ASP A 329 19.68 0.16 -10.83
N VAL A 330 20.13 0.00 -9.58
CA VAL A 330 21.54 -0.16 -9.23
C VAL A 330 22.16 -1.41 -9.90
N LEU A 331 21.35 -2.43 -10.21
CA LEU A 331 21.78 -3.64 -10.90
C LEU A 331 21.89 -3.46 -12.42
N ALA A 332 21.21 -2.46 -12.99
CA ALA A 332 21.38 -2.08 -14.40
C ALA A 332 22.51 -1.08 -14.57
N GLN A 333 22.61 -0.11 -13.64
CA GLN A 333 23.57 0.99 -13.67
C GLN A 333 24.15 1.20 -12.27
N PRO A 334 25.22 0.47 -11.91
CA PRO A 334 25.89 0.65 -10.62
C PRO A 334 26.56 2.02 -10.55
N LYS A 335 26.50 2.67 -9.38
CA LYS A 335 27.16 3.98 -9.17
C LYS A 335 28.68 3.88 -9.18
N GLU A 336 29.22 2.76 -8.71
CA GLU A 336 30.65 2.49 -8.64
C GLU A 336 30.97 1.18 -9.36
N LEU A 337 31.89 1.25 -10.33
CA LEU A 337 32.36 0.10 -11.13
C LEU A 337 33.75 -0.38 -10.71
N LEU A 338 34.15 -0.08 -9.48
CA LEU A 338 35.40 -0.56 -8.90
C LEU A 338 35.28 -2.07 -8.64
N SER A 339 36.29 -2.83 -9.09
CA SER A 339 36.31 -4.28 -8.91
C SER A 339 36.25 -4.65 -7.43
N GLY A 340 35.35 -5.56 -7.07
CA GLY A 340 35.10 -5.99 -5.70
C GLY A 340 34.15 -5.09 -4.90
N SER A 341 33.66 -3.97 -5.45
CA SER A 341 32.61 -3.18 -4.81
C SER A 341 31.33 -4.00 -4.66
N ILE A 342 30.74 -3.93 -3.46
CA ILE A 342 29.44 -4.52 -3.15
C ILE A 342 28.37 -3.61 -3.76
N VAL A 343 27.56 -4.16 -4.65
CA VAL A 343 26.47 -3.45 -5.31
C VAL A 343 25.19 -3.57 -4.48
N VAL A 344 24.88 -4.78 -4.01
CA VAL A 344 23.72 -5.08 -3.16
C VAL A 344 24.07 -6.24 -2.23
N GLU A 345 23.73 -6.10 -0.95
CA GLU A 345 23.82 -7.19 0.03
C GLU A 345 22.57 -8.09 0.00
N ARG A 346 22.69 -9.37 0.37
CA ARG A 346 21.53 -10.28 0.49
C ARG A 346 20.34 -9.69 1.25
N PRO A 347 20.46 -9.12 2.48
CA PRO A 347 19.30 -8.59 3.20
C PRO A 347 18.56 -7.50 2.44
N GLU A 348 19.27 -6.60 1.75
CA GLU A 348 18.67 -5.55 0.93
C GLU A 348 17.92 -6.14 -0.27
N LEU A 349 18.50 -7.15 -0.92
CA LEU A 349 17.87 -7.84 -2.04
C LEU A 349 16.61 -8.61 -1.59
N VAL A 350 16.70 -9.36 -0.48
CA VAL A 350 15.57 -10.11 0.09
C VAL A 350 14.42 -9.18 0.44
N ILE A 351 14.70 -8.09 1.17
CA ILE A 351 13.68 -7.09 1.54
C ILE A 351 13.06 -6.49 0.28
N GLY A 352 13.88 -6.13 -0.72
CA GLY A 352 13.41 -5.61 -1.99
C GLY A 352 12.50 -6.57 -2.75
N LEU A 353 12.89 -7.84 -2.85
CA LEU A 353 12.10 -8.88 -3.49
C LEU A 353 10.82 -9.17 -2.71
N TYR A 354 10.86 -9.22 -1.38
CA TYR A 354 9.71 -9.49 -0.54
C TYR A 354 8.66 -8.37 -0.62
N LEU A 355 9.09 -7.10 -0.59
CA LEU A 355 8.20 -5.94 -0.78
C LEU A 355 7.49 -5.99 -2.14
N ASN A 356 8.18 -6.40 -3.20
CA ASN A 356 7.58 -6.56 -4.52
C ASN A 356 6.67 -7.80 -4.57
N TYR A 357 7.13 -8.92 -4.03
CA TYR A 357 6.37 -10.16 -3.96
C TYR A 357 4.99 -9.93 -3.34
N MET A 358 4.92 -9.23 -2.21
CA MET A 358 3.64 -8.94 -1.55
C MET A 358 2.73 -8.01 -2.38
N ALA A 359 3.29 -7.06 -3.11
CA ALA A 359 2.53 -6.15 -3.97
C ALA A 359 2.00 -6.82 -5.26
N PHE A 360 2.67 -7.87 -5.73
CA PHE A 360 2.45 -8.50 -7.04
C PHE A 360 2.25 -10.04 -6.97
N SER A 361 1.72 -10.59 -5.88
CA SER A 361 1.46 -12.04 -5.73
C SER A 361 -0.02 -12.41 -5.55
N GLY A 362 -0.89 -11.42 -5.34
CA GLY A 362 -2.32 -11.63 -5.10
C GLY A 362 -3.13 -11.92 -6.36
N SER A 363 -4.45 -11.74 -6.28
CA SER A 363 -5.30 -11.74 -7.47
C SER A 363 -5.06 -10.49 -8.31
N SER A 364 -5.38 -10.53 -9.61
CA SER A 364 -5.38 -9.34 -10.47
C SER A 364 -6.27 -8.21 -9.92
N CYS A 365 -7.28 -8.56 -9.11
CA CYS A 365 -8.18 -7.64 -8.45
C CYS A 365 -7.68 -7.11 -7.10
N SER A 366 -6.56 -7.58 -6.57
CA SER A 366 -6.04 -7.22 -5.24
C SER A 366 -4.56 -6.83 -5.24
N SER A 367 -3.92 -6.78 -6.40
CA SER A 367 -2.50 -6.47 -6.57
C SER A 367 -2.31 -5.21 -7.41
N LEU A 368 -1.10 -4.67 -7.36
CA LEU A 368 -0.72 -3.57 -8.23
C LEU A 368 -0.64 -4.00 -9.69
N ASN A 369 -0.69 -3.01 -10.59
CA ASN A 369 -0.58 -3.27 -12.02
C ASN A 369 0.77 -3.92 -12.32
N SER A 370 0.73 -5.17 -12.81
CA SER A 370 1.93 -5.93 -13.12
C SER A 370 2.77 -5.32 -14.25
N SER A 371 2.23 -4.38 -15.03
CA SER A 371 2.96 -3.70 -16.11
C SER A 371 4.21 -2.98 -15.59
N ILE A 372 4.23 -2.62 -14.30
CA ILE A 372 5.37 -2.03 -13.60
C ILE A 372 6.60 -2.97 -13.63
N LEU A 373 6.39 -4.28 -13.66
CA LEU A 373 7.46 -5.28 -13.65
C LEU A 373 8.06 -5.55 -15.03
N VAL A 374 7.37 -5.20 -16.12
CA VAL A 374 7.77 -5.52 -17.50
C VAL A 374 9.20 -5.03 -17.81
N PRO A 375 9.60 -3.78 -17.49
CA PRO A 375 10.95 -3.30 -17.76
C PRO A 375 12.05 -4.06 -17.00
N TYR A 376 11.71 -4.79 -15.93
CA TYR A 376 12.67 -5.47 -15.05
C TYR A 376 12.71 -6.98 -15.25
N LEU A 377 11.89 -7.55 -16.16
CA LEU A 377 11.79 -9.00 -16.37
C LEU A 377 13.13 -9.65 -16.69
N GLN A 378 13.91 -9.07 -17.59
CA GLN A 378 15.24 -9.57 -17.95
C GLN A 378 16.16 -9.66 -16.72
N MET A 379 16.12 -8.63 -15.88
CA MET A 379 16.90 -8.55 -14.66
C MET A 379 16.48 -9.63 -13.65
N PHE A 380 15.18 -9.86 -13.48
CA PHE A 380 14.67 -10.90 -12.59
C PHE A 380 15.04 -12.32 -13.05
N LEU A 381 15.03 -12.59 -14.35
CA LEU A 381 15.50 -13.86 -14.90
C LEU A 381 17.01 -14.06 -14.66
N LYS A 382 17.83 -13.03 -14.92
CA LYS A 382 19.28 -13.10 -14.68
C LYS A 382 19.61 -13.25 -13.19
N LEU A 383 18.88 -12.57 -12.30
CA LEU A 383 19.02 -12.77 -10.86
C LEU A 383 18.69 -14.20 -10.46
N TYR A 384 17.60 -14.77 -10.98
CA TYR A 384 17.21 -16.15 -10.69
C TYR A 384 18.29 -17.16 -11.10
N SER A 385 18.93 -16.97 -12.26
CA SER A 385 20.00 -17.86 -12.74
C SER A 385 21.30 -17.74 -11.92
N LEU A 386 21.60 -16.56 -11.37
CA LEU A 386 22.76 -16.35 -10.52
C LEU A 386 22.61 -16.96 -9.12
N LEU A 387 21.39 -17.03 -8.59
CA LEU A 387 21.14 -17.49 -7.22
C LEU A 387 21.48 -18.98 -7.02
N PRO A 388 22.06 -19.36 -5.86
CA PRO A 388 22.42 -20.74 -5.55
C PRO A 388 21.24 -21.71 -5.66
N MET A 389 21.50 -22.98 -5.95
CA MET A 389 20.45 -24.03 -6.12
C MET A 389 19.78 -24.47 -4.80
N GLY A 390 20.08 -23.84 -3.66
CA GLY A 390 19.40 -24.10 -2.39
C GLY A 390 17.97 -23.54 -2.34
N GLU A 391 17.19 -23.99 -1.35
CA GLU A 391 15.87 -23.43 -1.03
C GLU A 391 16.05 -22.02 -0.46
N LEU A 392 16.04 -21.03 -1.34
CA LEU A 392 16.09 -19.61 -1.01
C LEU A 392 14.72 -18.99 -1.30
N ASP A 393 14.16 -18.27 -0.32
CA ASP A 393 12.89 -17.54 -0.47
C ASP A 393 12.93 -16.59 -1.67
N GLU A 394 14.09 -16.00 -1.95
CA GLU A 394 14.33 -15.11 -3.09
C GLU A 394 13.98 -15.75 -4.43
N LYS A 395 14.25 -17.05 -4.60
CA LYS A 395 13.89 -17.78 -5.83
C LYS A 395 12.37 -17.91 -5.96
N SER A 396 11.68 -18.22 -4.87
CA SER A 396 10.20 -18.28 -4.83
C SER A 396 9.57 -16.91 -5.13
N TYR A 397 10.13 -15.84 -4.56
CA TYR A 397 9.69 -14.46 -4.83
C TYR A 397 9.87 -14.09 -6.30
N LEU A 398 11.07 -14.32 -6.86
CA LEU A 398 11.36 -14.05 -8.28
C LEU A 398 10.48 -14.86 -9.22
N GLN A 399 10.30 -16.16 -8.93
CA GLN A 399 9.42 -17.04 -9.69
C GLN A 399 7.99 -16.49 -9.72
N THR A 400 7.46 -16.09 -8.55
CA THR A 400 6.11 -15.54 -8.45
C THR A 400 5.98 -14.21 -9.20
N LEU A 401 6.96 -13.31 -9.08
CA LEU A 401 6.95 -12.01 -9.78
C LEU A 401 6.95 -12.18 -11.30
N VAL A 402 7.79 -13.07 -11.83
CA VAL A 402 7.84 -13.36 -13.28
C VAL A 402 6.54 -13.98 -13.75
N VAL A 403 6.06 -15.02 -13.06
CA VAL A 403 4.81 -15.72 -13.42
C VAL A 403 3.61 -14.77 -13.35
N PHE A 404 3.51 -13.94 -12.30
CA PHE A 404 2.43 -12.97 -12.15
C PHE A 404 2.47 -11.89 -13.23
N CYS A 405 3.67 -11.43 -13.61
CA CYS A 405 3.83 -10.46 -14.69
C CYS A 405 3.32 -11.02 -16.02
N LEU A 406 3.74 -12.24 -16.37
CA LEU A 406 3.37 -12.87 -17.65
C LEU A 406 1.91 -13.33 -17.68
N ALA A 407 1.36 -13.86 -16.58
CA ALA A 407 -0.02 -14.34 -16.49
C ALA A 407 -1.08 -13.25 -16.65
N ASN A 408 -0.73 -11.99 -16.40
CA ASN A 408 -1.65 -10.85 -16.44
C ASN A 408 -1.50 -10.00 -17.73
N ARG A 409 -1.02 -10.60 -18.82
CA ARG A 409 -0.90 -9.95 -20.13
C ARG A 409 -1.95 -10.47 -21.09
N GLU A 410 -2.41 -9.58 -21.96
CA GLU A 410 -3.15 -10.01 -23.14
C GLU A 410 -2.22 -10.75 -24.12
N LYS A 411 -2.77 -11.60 -24.98
CA LYS A 411 -1.96 -12.44 -25.90
C LYS A 411 -0.97 -11.61 -26.75
N ALA A 412 -1.40 -10.45 -27.25
CA ALA A 412 -0.55 -9.57 -28.06
C ALA A 412 0.57 -8.91 -27.23
N GLU A 413 0.26 -8.50 -25.99
CA GLU A 413 1.26 -7.95 -25.08
C GLU A 413 2.28 -9.01 -24.65
N LEU A 414 1.82 -10.24 -24.36
CA LEU A 414 2.68 -11.37 -24.01
C LEU A 414 3.66 -11.68 -25.14
N GLU A 415 3.18 -11.66 -26.39
CA GLU A 415 4.02 -11.85 -27.58
C GLU A 415 5.11 -10.78 -27.68
N SER A 416 4.74 -9.50 -27.53
CA SER A 416 5.71 -8.38 -27.54
C SER A 416 6.75 -8.48 -26.43
N VAL A 417 6.31 -8.80 -25.20
CA VAL A 417 7.19 -8.95 -24.04
C VAL A 417 8.18 -10.10 -24.24
N LEU A 418 7.72 -11.28 -24.65
CA LEU A 418 8.59 -12.44 -24.88
C LEU A 418 9.55 -12.21 -26.05
N ARG A 419 9.09 -11.51 -27.09
CA ARG A 419 9.94 -11.09 -28.21
C ARG A 419 11.07 -10.19 -27.73
N SER A 420 10.75 -9.15 -26.95
CA SER A 420 11.75 -8.24 -26.39
C SER A 420 12.73 -8.99 -25.48
N LEU A 421 12.25 -9.95 -24.69
CA LEU A 421 13.05 -10.70 -23.72
C LEU A 421 14.05 -11.68 -24.37
N LEU A 422 13.62 -12.40 -25.40
CA LEU A 422 14.39 -13.51 -25.99
C LEU A 422 15.08 -13.16 -27.30
N VAL A 423 14.49 -12.26 -28.09
CA VAL A 423 14.97 -11.90 -29.42
C VAL A 423 15.63 -10.52 -29.42
N GLY A 424 15.23 -9.64 -28.51
CA GLY A 424 15.64 -8.24 -28.48
C GLY A 424 14.98 -7.41 -29.58
N VAL A 425 14.63 -6.16 -29.29
CA VAL A 425 14.13 -5.20 -30.27
C VAL A 425 15.11 -4.04 -30.36
N GLU A 426 15.53 -3.70 -31.57
CA GLU A 426 16.22 -2.43 -31.84
C GLU A 426 15.15 -1.32 -31.86
N GLY A 427 15.10 -0.48 -30.83
CA GLY A 427 14.38 0.80 -30.88
C GLY A 427 13.11 0.97 -30.03
N ASP A 428 12.72 0.03 -29.17
CA ASP A 428 11.64 0.25 -28.18
C ASP A 428 12.22 0.53 -26.79
N GLU A 429 11.46 1.10 -25.84
CA GLU A 429 11.92 1.38 -24.46
C GLU A 429 12.56 0.11 -23.85
N ALA A 430 13.88 0.01 -23.94
CA ALA A 430 14.57 -1.24 -23.76
C ALA A 430 14.40 -1.73 -22.32
N MET A 431 14.01 -3.00 -22.17
CA MET A 431 14.06 -3.70 -20.88
C MET A 431 15.41 -3.41 -20.21
N LYS A 432 15.39 -3.12 -18.91
CA LYS A 432 16.58 -2.86 -18.13
C LYS A 432 17.42 -4.12 -18.08
N LYS A 433 18.58 -4.07 -18.73
CA LYS A 433 19.56 -5.14 -18.76
C LYS A 433 20.28 -5.21 -17.42
N PHE A 434 20.54 -6.42 -16.94
CA PHE A 434 21.43 -6.65 -15.82
C PHE A 434 22.86 -6.30 -16.24
N HIS A 435 23.59 -5.56 -15.42
CA HIS A 435 24.92 -5.09 -15.78
C HIS A 435 25.91 -6.27 -15.90
N PRO A 436 26.67 -6.39 -17.01
CA PRO A 436 27.47 -7.58 -17.32
C PRO A 436 28.57 -7.87 -16.28
N ARG A 437 29.13 -6.82 -15.68
CA ARG A 437 30.15 -6.97 -14.64
C ARG A 437 29.60 -7.38 -13.26
N ILE A 438 28.30 -7.41 -13.01
CA ILE A 438 27.78 -7.83 -11.70
C ILE A 438 27.76 -9.36 -11.64
N TYR A 439 28.28 -9.93 -10.55
CA TYR A 439 28.24 -11.36 -10.29
C TYR A 439 27.95 -11.67 -8.84
N LEU A 440 27.48 -12.89 -8.57
CA LEU A 440 27.25 -13.38 -7.21
C LEU A 440 28.57 -13.84 -6.59
N LYS A 441 28.97 -13.21 -5.49
CA LYS A 441 30.07 -13.71 -4.65
C LYS A 441 29.49 -14.47 -3.47
N ASN A 442 29.67 -15.78 -3.48
CA ASN A 442 29.37 -16.66 -2.36
C ASN A 442 30.61 -16.74 -1.45
N LEU A 443 30.41 -16.55 -0.15
CA LEU A 443 31.39 -16.97 0.86
C LEU A 443 31.10 -18.46 1.13
N GLU A 444 32.06 -19.33 0.83
CA GLU A 444 31.88 -20.78 1.00
C GLU A 444 31.38 -21.12 2.42
N GLY A 445 30.27 -21.85 2.51
CA GLY A 445 29.77 -22.42 3.77
C GLY A 445 28.71 -21.61 4.54
N GLU A 446 28.32 -20.41 4.09
CA GLU A 446 27.24 -19.65 4.72
C GLU A 446 26.16 -19.18 3.74
N GLU A 447 24.95 -19.02 4.25
CA GLU A 447 23.80 -18.34 3.65
C GLU A 447 24.03 -16.86 3.28
N LYS A 448 25.28 -16.38 3.29
CA LYS A 448 25.64 -14.98 3.07
C LYS A 448 26.31 -14.84 1.71
N TYR A 449 25.56 -14.27 0.76
CA TYR A 449 26.06 -13.85 -0.54
C TYR A 449 25.94 -12.33 -0.71
N SER A 450 26.72 -11.77 -1.64
CA SER A 450 26.58 -10.38 -2.09
C SER A 450 26.76 -10.29 -3.59
N LEU A 451 26.11 -9.31 -4.21
CA LEU A 451 26.33 -8.98 -5.62
C LEU A 451 27.50 -8.00 -5.71
N GLN A 452 28.56 -8.38 -6.42
CA GLN A 452 29.79 -7.58 -6.53
C GLN A 452 30.17 -7.30 -7.98
N VAL A 453 30.98 -6.26 -8.20
CA VAL A 453 31.53 -5.94 -9.51
C VAL A 453 32.76 -6.82 -9.80
N ARG A 454 32.70 -7.59 -10.90
CA ARG A 454 33.76 -8.49 -11.38
C ARG A 454 34.98 -7.69 -11.87
N PRO A 455 36.21 -8.18 -11.61
CA PRO A 455 37.40 -7.70 -12.31
C PRO A 455 37.36 -8.15 -13.79
N GLY A 456 37.34 -7.21 -14.74
CA GLY A 456 37.30 -7.50 -16.18
C GLY A 456 36.70 -6.37 -17.04
N SER A 457 36.85 -6.48 -18.37
CA SER A 457 36.24 -5.58 -19.37
C SER A 457 34.75 -5.90 -19.60
N ASP A 458 34.01 -4.92 -20.12
CA ASP A 458 32.57 -5.05 -20.43
C ASP A 458 32.26 -6.01 -21.61
N ASP A 459 33.29 -6.53 -22.29
CA ASP A 459 33.17 -7.33 -23.53
C ASP A 459 32.85 -8.82 -23.29
N ASP A 460 32.98 -9.34 -22.06
CA ASP A 460 32.61 -10.73 -21.74
C ASP A 460 31.11 -10.83 -21.39
N SER A 461 30.24 -10.42 -22.32
CA SER A 461 28.82 -10.75 -22.20
C SER A 461 28.62 -12.20 -22.62
N GLU A 462 28.64 -13.13 -21.67
CA GLU A 462 27.96 -14.41 -21.88
C GLU A 462 26.52 -14.07 -22.32
N GLU A 463 26.16 -14.45 -23.54
CA GLU A 463 24.76 -14.43 -23.98
C GLU A 463 24.02 -15.47 -23.13
N ASP A 464 23.61 -15.06 -21.93
CA ASP A 464 22.85 -15.90 -21.01
C ASP A 464 21.59 -16.41 -21.69
N SER A 465 21.34 -17.72 -21.61
CA SER A 465 20.12 -18.32 -22.13
C SER A 465 18.92 -18.03 -21.22
N LEU A 466 18.43 -16.79 -21.22
CA LEU A 466 17.24 -16.39 -20.44
C LEU A 466 16.01 -17.27 -20.75
N GLY A 467 15.96 -17.87 -21.96
CA GLY A 467 14.92 -18.80 -22.36
C GLY A 467 14.87 -20.08 -21.50
N THR A 468 16.02 -20.65 -21.12
CA THR A 468 16.04 -21.86 -20.27
C THR A 468 15.54 -21.54 -18.86
N VAL A 469 15.99 -20.42 -18.32
CA VAL A 469 15.58 -19.91 -17.00
C VAL A 469 14.08 -19.63 -16.95
N LEU A 470 13.54 -19.00 -18.00
CA LEU A 470 12.10 -18.78 -18.13
C LEU A 470 11.33 -20.10 -18.09
N VAL A 471 11.81 -21.12 -18.80
CA VAL A 471 11.16 -22.44 -18.80
C VAL A 471 11.24 -23.12 -17.44
N GLU A 472 12.36 -23.04 -16.73
CA GLU A 472 12.47 -23.55 -15.36
C GLU A 472 11.44 -22.90 -14.43
N ILE A 473 11.33 -21.57 -14.46
CA ILE A 473 10.34 -20.81 -13.68
C ILE A 473 8.90 -21.23 -14.01
N LEU A 474 8.59 -21.38 -15.30
CA LEU A 474 7.27 -21.79 -15.76
C LEU A 474 6.94 -23.23 -15.35
N LYS A 475 7.89 -24.16 -15.47
CA LYS A 475 7.72 -25.56 -15.07
C LYS A 475 7.50 -25.72 -13.57
N ALA A 476 8.13 -24.86 -12.77
CA ALA A 476 7.93 -24.80 -11.32
C ALA A 476 6.59 -24.12 -10.94
N SER A 477 5.90 -23.48 -11.90
CA SER A 477 4.62 -22.82 -11.67
C SER A 477 3.43 -23.76 -11.92
N ASN A 478 2.32 -23.54 -11.21
CA ASN A 478 1.07 -24.28 -11.41
C ASN A 478 0.13 -23.61 -12.45
N ARG A 479 0.65 -22.71 -13.30
CA ARG A 479 -0.14 -21.91 -14.25
C ARG A 479 -0.16 -22.54 -15.64
N ASN A 480 -0.90 -23.63 -15.81
CA ASN A 480 -0.92 -24.43 -17.05
C ASN A 480 -1.32 -23.64 -18.31
N LEU A 481 -2.27 -22.70 -18.18
CA LEU A 481 -2.68 -21.85 -19.31
C LEU A 481 -1.55 -20.92 -19.76
N LEU A 482 -0.82 -20.32 -18.82
CA LEU A 482 0.35 -19.49 -19.13
C LEU A 482 1.44 -20.31 -19.83
N ILE A 483 1.70 -21.54 -19.35
CA ILE A 483 2.67 -22.45 -19.98
C ILE A 483 2.29 -22.69 -21.46
N TYR A 484 1.01 -22.92 -21.73
CA TYR A 484 0.50 -23.08 -23.09
C TYR A 484 0.63 -21.80 -23.93
N ASP A 485 0.20 -20.65 -23.42
CA ASP A 485 0.27 -19.38 -24.15
C ASP A 485 1.71 -18.99 -24.47
N VAL A 486 2.64 -19.14 -23.51
CA VAL A 486 4.07 -18.92 -23.74
C VAL A 486 4.59 -19.86 -24.82
N PHE A 487 4.25 -21.15 -24.76
CA PHE A 487 4.69 -22.12 -25.76
C PHE A 487 4.22 -21.74 -27.17
N VAL A 488 2.96 -21.31 -27.33
CA VAL A 488 2.44 -20.84 -28.62
C VAL A 488 3.18 -19.61 -29.12
N VAL A 489 3.49 -18.65 -28.23
CA VAL A 489 4.29 -17.48 -28.58
C VAL A 489 5.70 -17.87 -29.03
N LEU A 490 6.37 -18.78 -28.32
CA LEU A 490 7.70 -19.26 -28.70
C LEU A 490 7.73 -19.91 -30.08
N LEU A 491 6.66 -20.65 -30.45
CA LEU A 491 6.50 -21.20 -31.80
C LEU A 491 6.40 -20.10 -32.86
N LYS A 492 5.58 -19.06 -32.63
CA LYS A 492 5.45 -17.92 -33.54
C LYS A 492 6.78 -17.18 -33.70
N LEU A 493 7.50 -16.94 -32.61
CA LEU A 493 8.82 -16.32 -32.63
C LEU A 493 9.84 -17.16 -33.40
N PHE A 494 9.81 -18.48 -33.24
CA PHE A 494 10.69 -19.39 -33.98
C PHE A 494 10.40 -19.36 -35.49
N ASP A 495 9.13 -19.31 -35.90
CA ASP A 495 8.74 -19.10 -37.30
C ASP A 495 9.17 -17.74 -37.85
N GLU A 496 9.04 -16.67 -37.06
CA GLU A 496 9.51 -15.35 -37.46
C GLU A 496 11.02 -15.31 -37.70
N ILE A 497 11.82 -15.89 -36.78
CA ILE A 497 13.29 -15.90 -36.88
C ILE A 497 13.77 -16.80 -38.04
N THR A 498 13.06 -17.89 -38.33
CA THR A 498 13.38 -18.77 -39.45
C THR A 498 12.97 -18.17 -40.79
N SER A 499 11.87 -17.42 -40.85
CA SER A 499 11.35 -16.77 -42.07
C SER A 499 12.07 -15.47 -42.45
N LYS A 500 12.81 -14.84 -41.52
CA LYS A 500 13.61 -13.64 -41.82
C LYS A 500 14.91 -14.05 -42.54
N SER A 501 14.99 -13.74 -43.83
CA SER A 501 16.21 -13.91 -44.63
C SER A 501 17.34 -13.02 -44.11
N SER A 502 18.44 -13.62 -43.66
CA SER A 502 19.68 -12.94 -43.25
C SER A 502 20.54 -12.49 -44.44
N ALA A 503 19.92 -12.09 -45.55
CA ALA A 503 20.62 -11.53 -46.70
C ALA A 503 20.76 -10.00 -46.56
N ASN A 504 21.42 -9.54 -45.49
CA ASN A 504 21.93 -8.18 -45.46
C ASN A 504 23.18 -8.14 -46.33
N LEU A 505 23.00 -7.82 -47.61
CA LEU A 505 24.03 -7.74 -48.67
C LEU A 505 25.12 -6.64 -48.42
N LEU A 506 25.13 -6.02 -47.24
CA LEU A 506 25.95 -4.85 -46.90
C LEU A 506 26.86 -5.07 -45.68
N LEU A 507 26.89 -6.27 -45.09
CA LEU A 507 27.75 -6.60 -43.94
C LEU A 507 29.08 -7.21 -44.42
N ASP A 508 30.17 -6.87 -43.75
CA ASP A 508 31.47 -7.52 -43.98
C ASP A 508 31.43 -8.98 -43.48
N ALA A 509 32.35 -9.83 -43.97
CA ALA A 509 32.34 -11.27 -43.69
C ALA A 509 32.34 -11.62 -42.18
N GLU A 510 33.07 -10.84 -41.36
CA GLU A 510 33.11 -11.00 -39.90
C GLU A 510 31.79 -10.58 -39.23
N GLU A 511 31.17 -9.51 -39.71
CA GLU A 511 29.87 -9.04 -39.21
C GLU A 511 28.74 -10.00 -39.60
N GLN A 512 28.85 -10.61 -40.79
CA GLN A 512 27.91 -11.61 -41.26
C GLN A 512 28.03 -12.92 -40.46
N ASP A 513 29.25 -13.35 -40.14
CA ASP A 513 29.49 -14.49 -39.25
C ASP A 513 28.98 -14.21 -37.82
N ALA A 514 29.23 -13.02 -37.27
CA ALA A 514 28.70 -12.63 -35.97
C ALA A 514 27.17 -12.61 -35.94
N SER A 515 26.54 -12.06 -36.99
CA SER A 515 25.07 -12.06 -37.16
C SER A 515 24.51 -13.47 -37.28
N ASN A 516 25.16 -14.36 -38.05
CA ASN A 516 24.76 -15.75 -38.19
C ASN A 516 24.89 -16.53 -36.88
N ARG A 517 25.95 -16.28 -36.09
CA ARG A 517 26.12 -16.87 -34.75
C ARG A 517 25.00 -16.43 -33.80
N LYS A 518 24.67 -15.13 -33.76
CA LYS A 518 23.54 -14.61 -32.97
C LYS A 518 22.21 -15.23 -33.39
N LEU A 519 21.96 -15.35 -34.69
CA LEU A 519 20.74 -15.96 -35.21
C LEU A 519 20.66 -17.47 -34.89
N PHE A 520 21.78 -18.18 -34.98
CA PHE A 520 21.89 -19.57 -34.58
C PHE A 520 21.61 -19.75 -33.08
N PHE A 521 22.23 -18.92 -32.23
CA PHE A 521 22.02 -18.95 -30.79
C PHE A 521 20.55 -18.71 -30.42
N LYS A 522 19.91 -17.70 -31.04
CA LYS A 522 18.47 -17.44 -30.84
C LYS A 522 17.60 -18.64 -31.23
N LYS A 523 17.87 -19.27 -32.38
CA LYS A 523 17.16 -20.50 -32.80
C LYS A 523 17.36 -21.61 -31.78
N TYR A 524 18.59 -21.83 -31.33
CA TYR A 524 18.93 -22.88 -30.36
C TYR A 524 18.18 -22.68 -29.03
N VAL A 525 18.20 -21.48 -28.46
CA VAL A 525 17.50 -21.16 -27.19
C VAL A 525 15.99 -21.41 -27.32
N LEU A 526 15.37 -21.02 -28.44
CA LEU A 526 13.94 -21.27 -28.67
C LEU A 526 13.63 -22.76 -28.82
N ILE A 527 14.44 -23.52 -29.57
CA ILE A 527 14.27 -24.96 -29.73
C ILE A 527 14.38 -25.67 -28.37
N GLN A 528 15.38 -25.30 -27.57
CA GLN A 528 15.57 -25.86 -26.23
C GLN A 528 14.35 -25.56 -25.35
N ALA A 529 13.91 -24.30 -25.31
CA ALA A 529 12.75 -23.90 -24.52
C ALA A 529 11.47 -24.64 -24.94
N LEU A 530 11.22 -24.78 -26.24
CA LEU A 530 10.07 -25.52 -26.78
C LEU A 530 10.11 -27.01 -26.42
N THR A 531 11.28 -27.64 -26.57
CA THR A 531 11.49 -29.07 -26.26
C THR A 531 11.30 -29.35 -24.77
N ASP A 532 11.78 -28.43 -23.94
CA ASP A 532 11.64 -28.53 -22.50
C ASP A 532 10.19 -28.35 -22.04
N LEU A 533 9.45 -27.39 -22.60
CA LEU A 533 8.04 -27.15 -22.27
C LEU A 533 7.13 -28.28 -22.73
N ILE A 534 7.32 -28.83 -23.93
CA ILE A 534 6.47 -29.93 -24.41
C ILE A 534 6.62 -31.19 -23.56
N SER A 535 7.81 -31.41 -22.99
CA SER A 535 8.07 -32.55 -22.10
C SER A 535 7.41 -32.41 -20.72
N HIS A 536 6.83 -31.24 -20.41
CA HIS A 536 6.15 -30.99 -19.13
C HIS A 536 4.74 -31.60 -19.12
N ARG A 537 4.46 -32.43 -18.12
CA ARG A 537 3.20 -33.18 -18.02
C ARG A 537 1.96 -32.30 -18.09
N HIS A 538 1.98 -31.11 -17.49
CA HIS A 538 0.81 -30.24 -17.42
C HIS A 538 0.53 -29.51 -18.74
N PHE A 539 1.55 -29.31 -19.59
CA PHE A 539 1.37 -28.79 -20.94
C PHE A 539 0.50 -29.73 -21.79
N HIS A 540 0.75 -31.04 -21.70
CA HIS A 540 -0.02 -32.02 -22.46
C HIS A 540 -1.53 -31.98 -22.16
N ALA A 541 -1.93 -31.76 -20.91
CA ALA A 541 -3.34 -31.66 -20.54
C ALA A 541 -4.04 -30.51 -21.30
N GLN A 542 -3.45 -29.31 -21.28
CA GLN A 542 -3.98 -28.14 -21.98
C GLN A 542 -3.94 -28.31 -23.50
N LEU A 543 -2.89 -28.94 -24.02
CA LEU A 543 -2.73 -29.24 -25.44
C LEU A 543 -3.83 -30.17 -25.97
N TYR A 544 -4.32 -31.13 -25.18
CA TYR A 544 -5.43 -32.01 -25.59
C TYR A 544 -6.79 -31.29 -25.53
N GLU A 545 -6.98 -30.41 -24.55
CA GLU A 545 -8.21 -29.64 -24.36
C GLU A 545 -8.41 -28.60 -25.48
N ASN A 546 -7.36 -27.86 -25.86
CA ASN A 546 -7.42 -26.82 -26.88
C ASN A 546 -6.32 -26.95 -27.96
N PRO A 547 -6.46 -27.87 -28.92
CA PRO A 547 -5.43 -28.13 -29.92
C PRO A 547 -5.44 -27.15 -31.10
N ALA A 548 -6.51 -26.37 -31.27
CA ALA A 548 -6.83 -25.71 -32.54
C ALA A 548 -5.74 -24.75 -33.01
N GLU A 549 -5.19 -23.93 -32.09
CA GLU A 549 -4.16 -22.94 -32.41
C GLU A 549 -2.87 -23.63 -32.92
N ILE A 550 -2.43 -24.70 -32.23
CA ILE A 550 -1.24 -25.46 -32.62
C ILE A 550 -1.45 -26.26 -33.90
N LEU A 551 -2.60 -26.91 -34.07
CA LEU A 551 -2.91 -27.65 -35.31
C LEU A 551 -2.98 -26.70 -36.52
N SER A 552 -3.55 -25.50 -36.35
CA SER A 552 -3.58 -24.48 -37.40
C SER A 552 -2.17 -24.00 -37.77
N PHE A 553 -1.28 -23.88 -36.78
CA PHE A 553 0.11 -23.49 -36.98
C PHE A 553 0.92 -24.58 -37.70
N ILE A 554 0.72 -25.86 -37.36
CA ILE A 554 1.32 -26.99 -38.07
C ILE A 554 0.82 -27.05 -39.52
N LYS A 555 -0.50 -26.90 -39.72
CA LYS A 555 -1.12 -26.91 -41.05
C LYS A 555 -0.57 -25.80 -41.96
N SER A 556 -0.56 -24.56 -41.47
CA SER A 556 -0.04 -23.41 -42.24
C SER A 556 1.47 -23.54 -42.53
N THR A 557 2.25 -24.09 -41.60
CA THR A 557 3.68 -24.37 -41.83
C THR A 557 3.89 -25.44 -42.91
N LEU A 558 3.07 -26.50 -42.91
CA LEU A 558 3.10 -27.53 -43.95
C LEU A 558 2.70 -27.00 -45.33
N GLU A 559 1.67 -26.16 -45.40
CA GLU A 559 1.23 -25.51 -46.63
C GLU A 559 2.34 -24.62 -47.21
N ARG A 560 3.00 -23.80 -46.37
CA ARG A 560 4.16 -22.98 -46.79
C ARG A 560 5.36 -23.83 -47.25
N ALA A 561 5.59 -24.98 -46.61
CA ALA A 561 6.67 -25.88 -47.01
C ALA A 561 6.38 -26.56 -48.37
N LEU A 562 5.11 -26.88 -48.65
CA LEU A 562 4.66 -27.39 -49.95
C LEU A 562 4.78 -26.36 -51.08
N GLU A 563 4.71 -25.07 -50.75
CA GLU A 563 4.97 -23.96 -51.69
C GLU A 563 6.46 -23.79 -52.05
N GLY A 564 7.37 -24.56 -51.44
CA GLY A 564 8.79 -24.57 -51.79
C GLY A 564 9.64 -23.50 -51.09
N LYS A 565 9.15 -22.88 -50.00
CA LYS A 565 9.93 -21.92 -49.21
C LYS A 565 11.01 -22.66 -48.40
N ALA A 566 12.28 -22.52 -48.80
CA ALA A 566 13.41 -23.29 -48.24
C ALA A 566 13.61 -23.08 -46.73
N GLN A 567 13.33 -21.88 -46.22
CA GLN A 567 13.47 -21.50 -44.81
C GLN A 567 12.45 -22.19 -43.88
N THR A 568 11.35 -22.71 -44.45
CA THR A 568 10.28 -23.40 -43.71
C THR A 568 10.62 -24.87 -43.42
N LYS A 569 11.73 -25.40 -43.97
CA LYS A 569 12.13 -26.81 -43.79
C LYS A 569 12.66 -27.10 -42.39
N ASP A 570 13.56 -26.27 -41.87
CA ASP A 570 14.14 -26.42 -40.53
C ASP A 570 13.05 -26.31 -39.45
N LEU A 571 12.14 -25.34 -39.62
CA LEU A 571 10.98 -25.15 -38.76
C LEU A 571 10.07 -26.39 -38.75
N LEU A 572 9.77 -26.93 -39.93
CA LEU A 572 8.92 -28.10 -40.08
C LEU A 572 9.55 -29.34 -39.45
N GLU A 573 10.86 -29.53 -39.58
CA GLU A 573 11.58 -30.66 -38.99
C GLU A 573 11.53 -30.63 -37.46
N VAL A 574 11.82 -29.47 -36.87
CA VAL A 574 11.72 -29.25 -35.42
C VAL A 574 10.28 -29.45 -34.94
N MET A 575 9.30 -28.87 -35.64
CA MET A 575 7.88 -29.02 -35.31
C MET A 575 7.43 -30.48 -35.37
N LEU A 576 7.85 -31.22 -36.40
CA LEU A 576 7.52 -32.64 -36.50
C LEU A 576 8.20 -33.48 -35.44
N SER A 577 9.45 -33.17 -35.08
CA SER A 577 10.14 -33.81 -33.95
C SER A 577 9.41 -33.59 -32.63
N ILE A 578 8.97 -32.35 -32.37
CA ILE A 578 8.25 -31.95 -31.16
C ILE A 578 6.86 -32.61 -31.10
N PHE A 579 6.10 -32.59 -32.20
CA PHE A 579 4.69 -33.02 -32.21
C PHE A 579 4.42 -34.44 -32.73
N GLN A 580 5.44 -35.24 -33.07
CA GLN A 580 5.26 -36.56 -33.69
C GLN A 580 4.32 -37.46 -32.87
N GLU A 581 4.59 -37.58 -31.57
CA GLU A 581 3.85 -38.44 -30.66
C GLU A 581 2.43 -37.93 -30.41
N TYR A 582 2.27 -36.61 -30.37
CA TYR A 582 0.97 -35.95 -30.20
C TYR A 582 0.05 -36.17 -31.42
N LEU A 583 0.58 -35.96 -32.63
CA LEU A 583 -0.16 -36.19 -33.88
C LEU A 583 -0.54 -37.67 -34.05
N ARG A 584 0.29 -38.61 -33.58
CA ARG A 584 -0.03 -40.05 -33.57
C ARG A 584 -1.23 -40.37 -32.67
N ARG A 585 -1.32 -39.74 -31.49
CA ARG A 585 -2.40 -40.00 -30.52
C ARG A 585 -3.75 -39.40 -30.93
N LEU A 586 -3.75 -38.33 -31.73
CA LEU A 586 -4.97 -37.65 -32.18
C LEU A 586 -5.41 -37.98 -33.61
N GLN A 587 -4.92 -39.08 -34.19
CA GLN A 587 -5.20 -39.48 -35.59
C GLN A 587 -6.69 -39.61 -35.93
N THR A 588 -7.57 -39.77 -34.93
CA THR A 588 -9.01 -39.90 -35.10
C THR A 588 -9.75 -38.58 -35.32
N ARG A 589 -9.11 -37.42 -35.10
CA ARG A 589 -9.72 -36.10 -35.34
C ARG A 589 -9.58 -35.68 -36.81
N ASP A 590 -10.66 -35.12 -37.38
CA ASP A 590 -10.70 -34.67 -38.79
C ASP A 590 -9.62 -33.64 -39.14
N ASP A 591 -9.34 -32.69 -38.24
CA ASP A 591 -8.31 -31.66 -38.43
C ASP A 591 -6.89 -32.27 -38.50
N VAL A 592 -6.65 -33.34 -37.73
CA VAL A 592 -5.38 -34.08 -37.74
C VAL A 592 -5.28 -34.93 -39.01
N GLN A 593 -6.37 -35.51 -39.50
CA GLN A 593 -6.37 -36.21 -40.78
C GLN A 593 -6.02 -35.30 -41.96
N GLN A 594 -6.46 -34.03 -41.94
CA GLN A 594 -6.04 -33.05 -42.94
C GLN A 594 -4.53 -32.80 -42.89
N ILE A 595 -3.96 -32.64 -41.69
CA ILE A 595 -2.51 -32.48 -41.49
C ILE A 595 -1.74 -33.73 -41.96
N VAL A 596 -2.24 -34.93 -41.67
CA VAL A 596 -1.63 -36.19 -42.13
C VAL A 596 -1.65 -36.30 -43.66
N LYS A 597 -2.74 -35.90 -44.33
CA LYS A 597 -2.80 -35.83 -45.80
C LYS A 597 -1.77 -34.84 -46.37
N LEU A 598 -1.64 -33.66 -45.75
CA LEU A 598 -0.63 -32.66 -46.14
C LEU A 598 0.80 -33.19 -45.93
N LEU A 599 1.05 -33.93 -44.83
CA LEU A 599 2.32 -34.58 -44.57
C LEU A 599 2.67 -35.65 -45.61
N GLN A 600 1.70 -36.49 -46.00
CA GLN A 600 1.89 -37.48 -47.06
C GLN A 600 2.19 -36.81 -48.42
N ARG A 601 1.51 -35.70 -48.72
CA ARG A 601 1.78 -34.88 -49.91
C ARG A 601 3.17 -34.23 -49.85
N TYR A 602 3.61 -33.80 -48.67
CA TYR A 602 4.95 -33.24 -48.49
C TYR A 602 6.02 -34.31 -48.64
N LYS A 603 5.85 -35.50 -48.03
CA LYS A 603 6.78 -36.65 -48.16
C LYS A 603 6.99 -37.09 -49.61
N SER A 604 5.98 -36.97 -50.46
CA SER A 604 6.04 -37.29 -51.89
C SER A 604 6.50 -36.12 -52.78
N SER A 605 6.72 -34.93 -52.21
CA SER A 605 7.16 -33.74 -52.95
C SER A 605 8.67 -33.71 -53.18
N LYS A 606 9.12 -32.96 -54.20
CA LYS A 606 10.55 -32.70 -54.47
C LYS A 606 11.24 -31.89 -53.37
N PHE A 607 10.48 -31.30 -52.45
CA PHE A 607 10.99 -30.39 -51.42
C PHE A 607 11.35 -31.10 -50.10
N CYS A 608 10.88 -32.33 -49.88
CA CYS A 608 11.14 -33.11 -48.67
C CYS A 608 12.59 -33.61 -48.59
N THR A 609 13.24 -33.35 -47.46
CA THR A 609 14.61 -33.80 -47.12
C THR A 609 14.66 -35.31 -46.87
N ALA A 610 15.84 -35.93 -47.01
CA ALA A 610 15.98 -37.38 -46.84
C ALA A 610 15.62 -37.85 -45.41
N GLN A 611 15.91 -37.04 -44.38
CA GLN A 611 15.57 -37.32 -42.98
C GLN A 611 14.05 -37.34 -42.70
N LEU A 612 13.27 -36.50 -43.39
CA LEU A 612 11.80 -36.43 -43.20
C LEU A 612 11.03 -37.46 -44.05
N ARG A 613 11.72 -38.18 -44.96
CA ARG A 613 11.10 -39.27 -45.75
C ARG A 613 10.98 -40.55 -44.96
N SER A 614 11.99 -40.90 -44.14
CA SER A 614 11.85 -41.93 -43.10
C SER A 614 10.73 -41.60 -42.13
#